data_AF-A0AA40B4V3-F1
#
_entry.id   AF-A0AA40B4V3-F1
#
_cell.length_a   1.000
_cell.length_b   1.000
_cell.length_c   1.000
_cell.angle_alpha   90.00
_cell.angle_beta   90.00
_cell.angle_gamma   90.00
#
_symmetry.space_group_name_H-M   'P 1'
#
loop_
_entity.id
_entity.type
_entity.pdbx_description
1 polymer ?
#
loop_
_entity_poly.entity_id
_entity_poly.type
_entity_poly.pdbx_seq_one_letter_code
_entity_poly.pdbx_strand_id
1 'polypeptide(L)'
;MSLQILGACFANLNVTVQIANLVDTSANTLTLNMRNVYESLPQTYRGDMKTLTILFRYSDWDKSVFLFAQNENTGKFKIYNAGKGKKLDFVVDISLLPAIRGRTNQIYAACYASRAIADPAVLGKLTHAMNEKTAYPVGNSSLGGDPWKGIDKFLNVYYGPIVMPGEKLDANKLMLVAAREYQDLQWS
;
A
#
# COMPACT_ATOMS: atom_id res chain seq x y z
N MET A 1 6.61 21.55 6.09
CA MET A 1 6.55 20.25 5.39
C MET A 1 6.10 19.21 6.39
N SER A 2 5.01 18.50 6.15
CA SER A 2 4.49 17.48 7.07
C SER A 2 4.31 16.15 6.36
N LEU A 3 4.74 15.07 7.01
CA LEU A 3 4.46 13.70 6.59
C LEU A 3 3.01 13.34 6.92
N GLN A 4 2.32 12.71 5.97
CA GLN A 4 0.94 12.25 6.12
C GLN A 4 0.87 10.77 5.78
N ILE A 5 0.40 9.95 6.72
CA ILE A 5 0.05 8.55 6.47
C ILE A 5 -1.36 8.52 5.89
N LEU A 6 -1.48 8.07 4.65
CA LEU A 6 -2.75 8.01 3.92
C LEU A 6 -3.42 6.64 4.09
N GLY A 7 -2.62 5.60 4.33
CA GLY A 7 -3.10 4.24 4.56
C GLY A 7 -1.98 3.37 5.07
N ALA A 8 -2.27 2.44 5.96
CA ALA A 8 -1.35 1.37 6.32
C ALA A 8 -2.09 0.06 6.55
N CYS A 9 -1.49 -1.02 6.08
CA CYS A 9 -2.00 -2.38 6.25
C CYS A 9 -0.91 -3.29 6.81
N PHE A 10 -1.28 -4.11 7.77
CA PHE A 10 -0.42 -5.13 8.34
C PHE A 10 -1.04 -6.51 8.11
N ALA A 11 -0.43 -7.29 7.23
CA ALA A 11 -1.06 -8.45 6.60
C ALA A 11 -2.39 -8.03 5.91
N ASN A 12 -3.54 -8.32 6.53
CA ASN A 12 -4.88 -7.96 6.07
C ASN A 12 -5.59 -6.96 7.02
N LEU A 13 -4.90 -6.42 8.02
CA LEU A 13 -5.48 -5.51 9.00
C LEU A 13 -5.15 -4.06 8.64
N ASN A 14 -6.17 -3.20 8.61
CA ASN A 14 -5.97 -1.76 8.52
C ASN A 14 -5.34 -1.24 9.84
N VAL A 15 -4.12 -0.73 9.74
CA VAL A 15 -3.33 -0.21 10.88
C VAL A 15 -2.96 1.27 10.68
N THR A 16 -3.71 1.98 9.84
CA THR A 16 -3.42 3.38 9.44
C THR A 16 -3.24 4.30 10.64
N VAL A 17 -4.17 4.25 11.61
CA VAL A 17 -4.14 5.10 12.81
C VAL A 17 -2.94 4.76 13.70
N GLN A 18 -2.65 3.48 13.89
CA GLN A 18 -1.52 3.00 14.69
C GLN A 18 -0.21 3.49 14.10
N ILE A 19 -0.03 3.35 12.79
CA ILE A 19 1.19 3.84 12.11
C ILE A 19 1.26 5.37 12.16
N ALA A 20 0.15 6.08 11.95
CA ALA A 20 0.11 7.54 12.05
C ALA A 20 0.57 8.04 13.44
N ASN A 21 0.26 7.32 14.51
CA ASN A 21 0.68 7.65 15.87
C ASN A 21 2.16 7.32 16.17
N LEU A 22 2.78 6.44 15.38
CA LEU A 22 4.18 6.02 15.56
C LEU A 22 5.17 6.87 14.76
N VAL A 23 4.67 7.73 13.86
CA VAL A 23 5.50 8.57 13.00
C VAL A 23 5.48 10.01 13.49
N ASP A 24 6.64 10.66 13.45
CA ASP A 24 6.70 12.10 13.64
C ASP A 24 6.24 12.80 12.35
N THR A 25 5.00 13.29 12.34
CA THR A 25 4.41 13.97 11.18
C THR A 25 5.08 15.32 10.88
N SER A 26 5.86 15.87 11.81
CA SER A 26 6.65 17.09 11.59
C SER A 26 8.02 16.81 10.97
N ALA A 27 8.44 15.54 10.94
CA ALA A 27 9.73 15.15 10.38
C ALA A 27 9.73 15.16 8.84
N ASN A 28 10.91 15.42 8.29
CA ASN A 28 11.21 15.28 6.86
C ASN A 28 11.58 13.85 6.44
N THR A 29 11.50 12.92 7.38
CA THR A 29 11.93 11.53 7.26
C THR A 29 10.90 10.65 7.93
N LEU A 30 10.36 9.67 7.22
CA LEU A 30 9.56 8.61 7.82
C LEU A 30 10.53 7.64 8.50
N THR A 31 10.51 7.60 9.83
CA THR A 31 11.29 6.65 10.63
C THR A 31 10.37 5.70 11.38
N LEU A 32 10.58 4.39 11.19
CA LEU A 32 9.85 3.36 11.92
C LEU A 32 10.82 2.41 12.61
N ASN A 33 10.60 2.20 13.90
CA ASN A 33 11.21 1.09 14.62
C ASN A 33 10.28 -0.11 14.49
N MET A 34 10.64 -1.07 13.63
CA MET A 34 9.74 -2.17 13.33
C MET A 34 9.48 -3.06 14.53
N ARG A 35 10.42 -3.19 15.48
CA ARG A 35 10.16 -3.88 16.75
C ARG A 35 8.97 -3.25 17.49
N ASN A 36 8.99 -1.93 17.66
CA ASN A 36 7.90 -1.21 18.32
C ASN A 36 6.59 -1.31 17.53
N VAL A 37 6.66 -1.30 16.19
CA VAL A 37 5.49 -1.53 15.34
C VAL A 37 4.94 -2.93 15.61
N TYR A 38 5.75 -3.99 15.54
CA TYR A 38 5.31 -5.36 15.77
C TYR A 38 4.71 -5.59 17.16
N GLU A 39 5.28 -4.95 18.19
CA GLU A 39 4.78 -5.02 19.57
C GLU A 39 3.47 -4.26 19.77
N SER A 40 3.19 -3.24 18.96
CA SER A 40 1.98 -2.41 19.07
C SER A 40 0.83 -2.83 18.15
N LEU A 41 1.08 -3.73 17.19
CA LEU A 41 0.06 -4.23 16.28
C LEU A 41 -0.60 -5.51 16.81
N PRO A 42 -1.87 -5.76 16.45
CA PRO A 42 -2.55 -6.99 16.82
C PRO A 42 -1.76 -8.22 16.37
N GLN A 43 -1.76 -9.29 17.19
CA GLN A 43 -1.23 -10.56 16.75
C GLN A 43 -2.08 -11.09 15.60
N THR A 44 -1.49 -11.15 14.41
CA THR A 44 -2.02 -11.87 13.26
C THR A 44 -1.73 -13.37 13.40
N TYR A 45 -2.28 -14.19 12.49
CA TYR A 45 -2.14 -15.64 12.49
C TYR A 45 -0.68 -16.11 12.67
N ARG A 46 -0.48 -17.13 13.50
CA ARG A 46 0.83 -17.76 13.73
C ARG A 46 1.26 -18.50 12.45
N GLY A 47 2.42 -18.13 11.91
CA GLY A 47 3.05 -18.80 10.76
C GLY A 47 3.16 -17.94 9.51
N ASP A 48 2.44 -16.82 9.44
CA ASP A 48 2.39 -15.99 8.24
C ASP A 48 3.50 -14.95 8.20
N MET A 49 4.04 -14.68 7.00
CA MET A 49 4.90 -13.52 6.78
C MET A 49 4.08 -12.25 7.05
N LYS A 50 4.44 -11.53 8.12
CA LYS A 50 3.76 -10.28 8.45
C LYS A 50 4.36 -9.14 7.63
N THR A 51 3.52 -8.53 6.82
CA THR A 51 3.90 -7.50 5.88
C THR A 51 3.25 -6.19 6.27
N LEU A 52 4.07 -5.15 6.53
CA LEU A 52 3.59 -3.80 6.73
C LEU A 52 3.70 -3.04 5.41
N THR A 53 2.56 -2.57 4.93
CA THR A 53 2.44 -1.72 3.75
C THR A 53 1.98 -0.35 4.19
N ILE A 54 2.65 0.72 3.74
CA ILE A 54 2.32 2.11 4.11
C ILE A 54 2.24 2.95 2.84
N LEU A 55 1.08 3.58 2.64
CA LEU A 55 0.88 4.69 1.71
C LEU A 55 1.04 5.99 2.49
N PHE A 56 2.00 6.82 2.09
CA PHE A 56 2.21 8.12 2.72
C PHE A 56 2.52 9.19 1.67
N ARG A 57 2.44 10.46 2.07
CA ARG A 57 2.91 11.59 1.26
C ARG A 57 3.52 12.66 2.14
N TYR A 58 4.31 13.55 1.56
CA TYR A 58 4.66 14.82 2.18
C TYR A 58 3.71 15.91 1.68
N SER A 59 3.40 16.89 2.54
CA SER A 59 2.41 17.95 2.27
C SER A 59 2.68 18.81 1.03
N ASP A 60 3.95 18.89 0.64
CA ASP A 60 4.54 19.63 -0.46
C ASP A 60 4.86 18.74 -1.67
N TRP A 61 4.55 17.44 -1.60
CA TRP A 61 4.67 16.52 -2.70
C TRP A 61 3.34 16.34 -3.40
N ASP A 62 3.35 16.40 -4.72
CA ASP A 62 2.21 16.01 -5.56
C ASP A 62 2.07 14.49 -5.68
N LYS A 63 3.08 13.75 -5.21
CA LYS A 63 3.17 12.29 -5.30
C LYS A 63 2.99 11.63 -3.94
N SER A 64 2.29 10.50 -3.95
CA SER A 64 2.25 9.58 -2.81
C SER A 64 3.29 8.49 -2.99
N VAL A 65 3.87 8.05 -1.89
CA VAL A 65 4.90 7.01 -1.83
C VAL A 65 4.34 5.78 -1.17
N PHE A 66 4.71 4.63 -1.72
CA PHE A 66 4.42 3.34 -1.14
C PHE A 66 5.68 2.75 -0.52
N LEU A 67 5.63 2.46 0.78
CA LEU A 67 6.66 1.72 1.50
C LEU A 67 6.17 0.32 1.85
N PHE A 68 7.07 -0.65 1.68
CA PHE A 68 6.92 -2.03 2.11
C PHE A 68 7.97 -2.35 3.17
N ALA A 69 7.53 -2.88 4.31
CA ALA A 69 8.39 -3.44 5.34
C ALA A 69 7.93 -4.86 5.69
N GLN A 70 8.88 -5.77 5.88
CA GLN A 70 8.63 -7.18 6.21
C GLN A 70 9.10 -7.52 7.63
N ASN A 71 8.51 -8.55 8.25
CA ASN A 71 8.78 -8.99 9.63
C ASN A 71 10.21 -9.41 9.91
N GLU A 72 10.92 -9.90 8.91
CA GLU A 72 12.31 -10.31 9.09
C GLU A 72 13.25 -9.11 9.34
N ASN A 73 12.80 -7.90 9.02
CA ASN A 73 13.55 -6.68 9.30
C ASN A 73 13.22 -6.12 10.68
N THR A 74 13.89 -6.66 11.71
CA THR A 74 13.86 -6.12 13.08
C THR A 74 14.61 -4.78 13.26
N GLY A 75 15.04 -4.16 12.16
CA GLY A 75 15.80 -2.92 12.13
C GLY A 75 14.96 -1.64 12.14
N LYS A 76 15.65 -0.50 12.17
CA LYS A 76 15.04 0.83 11.96
C LYS A 76 14.95 1.13 10.47
N PHE A 77 13.75 1.41 9.98
CA PHE A 77 13.53 1.91 8.63
C PHE A 77 13.56 3.42 8.63
N LYS A 78 14.28 4.01 7.66
CA LYS A 78 14.31 5.46 7.45
C LYS A 78 14.15 5.76 5.96
N ILE A 79 13.07 6.45 5.60
CA ILE A 79 12.88 7.04 4.27
C ILE A 79 13.17 8.53 4.36
N TYR A 80 14.13 8.98 3.57
CA TYR A 80 14.42 10.40 3.38
C TYR A 80 13.57 10.97 2.23
N ASN A 81 13.14 12.22 2.36
CA ASN A 81 12.70 13.03 1.23
C ASN A 81 13.85 13.12 0.20
N ALA A 82 13.56 12.85 -1.08
CA ALA A 82 14.53 12.65 -2.17
C ALA A 82 15.49 13.83 -2.44
N GLY A 83 15.36 14.97 -1.75
CA GLY A 83 16.33 16.06 -1.82
C GLY A 83 17.70 15.81 -1.17
N LYS A 84 17.85 14.78 -0.32
CA LYS A 84 19.13 14.47 0.36
C LYS A 84 19.39 12.96 0.49
N GLY A 85 19.78 12.35 -0.64
CA GLY A 85 20.71 11.22 -0.69
C GLY A 85 20.43 9.99 0.17
N LYS A 86 19.62 9.07 -0.35
CA LYS A 86 19.95 7.63 -0.51
C LYS A 86 18.82 6.97 -1.29
N LYS A 87 19.20 6.18 -2.31
CA LYS A 87 18.28 5.37 -3.12
C LYS A 87 17.63 4.35 -2.18
N LEU A 88 16.30 4.30 -2.17
CA LEU A 88 15.53 3.33 -1.40
C LEU A 88 15.43 2.04 -2.21
N ASP A 89 15.68 0.90 -1.58
CA ASP A 89 15.64 -0.40 -2.26
C ASP A 89 14.23 -0.81 -2.72
N PHE A 90 13.15 -0.21 -2.18
CA PHE A 90 11.76 -0.65 -2.45
C PHE A 90 10.70 0.46 -2.49
N VAL A 91 11.04 1.67 -2.96
CA VAL A 91 10.02 2.68 -3.27
C VAL A 91 9.48 2.44 -4.67
N VAL A 92 8.19 2.17 -4.77
CA VAL A 92 7.48 2.24 -6.05
C VAL A 92 6.76 3.57 -6.12
N ASP A 93 7.26 4.45 -6.99
CA ASP A 93 6.53 5.64 -7.42
C ASP A 93 5.36 5.17 -8.28
N ILE A 94 4.18 5.09 -7.68
CA ILE A 94 2.94 4.90 -8.42
C ILE A 94 2.48 6.30 -8.79
N SER A 95 3.23 6.92 -9.70
CA SER A 95 2.75 8.10 -10.41
C SER A 95 1.48 7.67 -11.12
N LEU A 96 0.35 8.07 -10.53
CA LEU A 96 -1.03 7.98 -10.98
C LEU A 96 -1.18 7.19 -12.27
N LEU A 97 -1.60 5.93 -12.17
CA LEU A 97 -2.09 5.21 -13.35
C LEU A 97 -3.07 6.14 -14.08
N PRO A 98 -2.92 6.32 -15.39
CA PRO A 98 -3.70 7.32 -16.11
C PRO A 98 -5.18 7.10 -15.82
N ALA A 99 -5.83 8.14 -15.30
CA ALA A 99 -7.26 8.14 -15.01
C ALA A 99 -8.01 7.75 -16.28
N ILE A 100 -8.59 6.55 -16.28
CA ILE A 100 -9.40 6.08 -17.40
C ILE A 100 -10.72 6.86 -17.33
N ARG A 101 -10.96 7.73 -18.34
CA ARG A 101 -12.17 8.56 -18.43
C ARG A 101 -13.44 7.71 -18.31
N GLY A 102 -14.42 8.19 -17.55
CA GLY A 102 -15.73 7.54 -17.35
C GLY A 102 -15.83 6.65 -16.11
N ARG A 103 -14.78 6.57 -15.28
CA ARG A 103 -14.78 5.79 -14.03
C ARG A 103 -14.87 6.69 -12.81
N THR A 104 -15.46 6.20 -11.72
CA THR A 104 -15.59 6.95 -10.46
C THR A 104 -14.36 6.77 -9.58
N ASN A 105 -13.70 5.61 -9.65
CA ASN A 105 -12.60 5.24 -8.77
C ASN A 105 -11.32 4.90 -9.54
N GLN A 106 -10.17 5.15 -8.90
CA GLN A 106 -8.85 4.73 -9.34
C GLN A 106 -8.11 3.94 -8.25
N ILE A 107 -7.25 3.02 -8.68
CA ILE A 107 -6.31 2.34 -7.81
C ILE A 107 -5.10 3.25 -7.62
N TYR A 108 -4.84 3.63 -6.37
CA TYR A 108 -3.66 4.38 -5.98
C TYR A 108 -2.47 3.48 -5.73
N ALA A 109 -2.74 2.28 -5.24
CA ALA A 109 -1.72 1.28 -5.04
C ALA A 109 -2.32 -0.11 -4.88
N ALA A 110 -1.55 -1.11 -5.30
CA ALA A 110 -1.85 -2.50 -5.03
C ALA A 110 -0.55 -3.24 -4.68
N CYS A 111 -0.63 -4.15 -3.72
CA CYS A 111 0.49 -5.00 -3.38
C CYS A 111 0.05 -6.43 -3.10
N TYR A 112 0.87 -7.37 -3.54
CA TYR A 112 0.67 -8.78 -3.31
C TYR A 112 1.89 -9.34 -2.58
N ALA A 113 1.70 -9.82 -1.36
CA ALA A 113 2.76 -10.37 -0.52
C ALA A 113 3.96 -9.42 -0.34
N SER A 114 3.70 -8.16 0.05
CA SER A 114 4.71 -7.10 0.16
C SER A 114 5.39 -6.67 -1.15
N ARG A 115 4.96 -7.18 -2.31
CA ARG A 115 5.46 -6.71 -3.60
C ARG A 115 4.47 -5.78 -4.25
N ALA A 116 4.90 -4.58 -4.62
CA ALA A 116 4.08 -3.68 -5.42
C ALA A 116 3.68 -4.37 -6.72
N ILE A 117 2.43 -4.21 -7.10
CA ILE A 117 1.96 -4.56 -8.43
C ILE A 117 2.20 -3.33 -9.30
N ALA A 118 3.16 -3.43 -10.21
CA ALA A 118 3.49 -2.37 -11.18
C ALA A 118 3.13 -2.75 -12.62
N ASP A 119 2.71 -4.00 -12.87
CA ASP A 119 2.31 -4.46 -14.20
C ASP A 119 0.99 -3.77 -14.63
N PRO A 120 1.00 -2.95 -15.70
CA PRO A 120 -0.19 -2.26 -16.18
C PRO A 120 -1.32 -3.20 -16.57
N ALA A 121 -1.02 -4.42 -17.04
CA ALA A 121 -2.04 -5.40 -17.41
C ALA A 121 -2.79 -5.93 -16.17
N VAL A 122 -2.06 -6.20 -15.09
CA VAL A 122 -2.66 -6.63 -13.81
C VAL A 122 -3.49 -5.49 -13.21
N LEU A 123 -2.92 -4.29 -13.17
CA LEU A 123 -3.59 -3.10 -12.65
C LEU A 123 -4.84 -2.74 -13.48
N GLY A 124 -4.78 -2.90 -14.80
CA GLY A 124 -5.92 -2.69 -15.70
C GLY A 124 -7.08 -3.65 -15.40
N LYS A 125 -6.78 -4.94 -15.20
CA LYS A 125 -7.79 -5.95 -14.81
C LYS A 125 -8.38 -5.68 -13.42
N LEU A 126 -7.54 -5.34 -12.43
CA LEU A 126 -8.01 -4.95 -11.08
C LEU A 126 -8.92 -3.73 -11.16
N THR A 127 -8.51 -2.71 -11.90
CA THR A 127 -9.29 -1.48 -12.08
C THR A 127 -10.61 -1.78 -12.79
N HIS A 128 -10.62 -2.68 -13.78
CA HIS A 128 -11.87 -3.12 -14.41
C HIS A 128 -12.79 -3.81 -13.41
N ALA A 129 -12.31 -4.81 -12.68
CA ALA A 129 -13.11 -5.52 -11.68
C ALA A 129 -13.69 -4.58 -10.61
N MET A 130 -12.90 -3.61 -10.15
CA MET A 130 -13.33 -2.57 -9.22
C MET A 130 -14.50 -1.73 -9.77
N ASN A 131 -14.39 -1.26 -11.01
CA ASN A 131 -15.41 -0.38 -11.59
C ASN A 131 -16.69 -1.14 -11.95
N GLU A 132 -16.58 -2.40 -12.36
CA GLU A 132 -17.74 -3.26 -12.63
C GLU A 132 -18.31 -3.90 -11.34
N LYS A 133 -17.69 -3.66 -10.18
CA LYS A 133 -18.00 -4.32 -8.91
C LYS A 133 -18.04 -5.85 -9.03
N THR A 134 -17.11 -6.42 -9.79
CA THR A 134 -16.98 -7.87 -9.96
C THR A 134 -15.85 -8.44 -9.11
N ALA A 135 -16.00 -9.71 -8.74
CA ALA A 135 -14.97 -10.46 -8.02
C ALA A 135 -13.67 -10.50 -8.83
N TYR A 136 -12.52 -10.32 -8.15
CA TYR A 136 -11.21 -10.51 -8.74
C TYR A 136 -10.48 -11.67 -8.04
N PRO A 137 -10.11 -12.74 -8.75
CA PRO A 137 -9.42 -13.87 -8.13
C PRO A 137 -8.04 -13.45 -7.65
N VAL A 138 -7.71 -13.71 -6.39
CA VAL A 138 -6.39 -13.41 -5.83
C VAL A 138 -5.52 -14.66 -5.90
N GLY A 139 -4.47 -14.60 -6.72
CA GLY A 139 -3.50 -15.69 -6.81
C GLY A 139 -2.33 -15.39 -7.73
N ASN A 140 -1.34 -16.28 -7.74
CA ASN A 140 -0.11 -16.10 -8.51
C ASN A 140 -0.36 -15.98 -10.02
N SER A 141 -1.35 -16.70 -10.55
CA SER A 141 -1.70 -16.66 -11.97
C SER A 141 -2.32 -15.32 -12.39
N SER A 142 -3.10 -14.69 -11.51
CA SER A 142 -3.77 -13.42 -11.77
C SER A 142 -2.88 -12.20 -11.47
N LEU A 143 -1.93 -12.33 -10.53
CA LEU A 143 -1.15 -11.21 -9.98
C LEU A 143 0.31 -11.16 -10.48
N GLY A 144 0.64 -11.88 -11.55
CA GLY A 144 1.94 -11.77 -12.23
C GLY A 144 3.04 -12.67 -11.64
N GLY A 145 2.69 -13.78 -11.00
CA GLY A 145 3.60 -14.80 -10.51
C GLY A 145 3.56 -14.99 -8.99
N ASP A 146 4.40 -15.90 -8.50
CA ASP A 146 4.56 -16.17 -7.08
C ASP A 146 5.71 -15.34 -6.52
N PRO A 147 5.44 -14.26 -5.77
CA PRO A 147 6.49 -13.45 -5.17
C PRO A 147 7.21 -14.17 -4.02
N TRP A 148 6.54 -15.13 -3.35
CA TRP A 148 7.04 -15.81 -2.16
C TRP A 148 6.47 -17.22 -2.05
N LYS A 149 7.26 -18.20 -2.50
CA LYS A 149 6.84 -19.60 -2.56
C LYS A 149 6.65 -20.20 -1.18
N GLY A 150 5.51 -20.87 -0.99
CA GLY A 150 5.20 -21.60 0.25
C GLY A 150 4.76 -20.72 1.41
N ILE A 151 4.52 -19.43 1.16
CA ILE A 151 4.03 -18.47 2.15
C ILE A 151 2.62 -18.04 1.75
N ASP A 152 1.76 -17.87 2.75
CA ASP A 152 0.44 -17.28 2.61
C ASP A 152 0.53 -15.81 2.18
N LYS A 153 -0.18 -15.46 1.11
CA LYS A 153 -0.09 -14.14 0.49
C LYS A 153 -1.40 -13.38 0.61
N PHE A 154 -1.27 -12.07 0.66
CA PHE A 154 -2.41 -11.15 0.70
C PHE A 154 -2.26 -10.11 -0.40
N LEU A 155 -3.36 -9.83 -1.08
CA LEU A 155 -3.51 -8.67 -1.93
C LEU A 155 -4.12 -7.54 -1.09
N ASN A 156 -3.46 -6.39 -1.05
CA ASN A 156 -4.00 -5.15 -0.51
C ASN A 156 -4.12 -4.13 -1.63
N VAL A 157 -5.30 -3.53 -1.78
CA VAL A 157 -5.56 -2.49 -2.79
C VAL A 157 -6.09 -1.25 -2.10
N TYR A 158 -5.39 -0.14 -2.30
CA TYR A 158 -5.85 1.20 -1.94
C TYR A 158 -6.47 1.85 -3.18
N TYR A 159 -7.73 2.21 -3.07
CA TYR A 159 -8.49 2.83 -4.15
C TYR A 159 -9.37 3.95 -3.60
N GLY A 160 -9.86 4.81 -4.48
CA GLY A 160 -10.72 5.92 -4.09
C GLY A 160 -11.13 6.74 -5.30
N PRO A 161 -11.82 7.88 -5.09
CA PRO A 161 -12.28 8.72 -6.18
C PRO A 161 -11.10 9.22 -7.03
N ILE A 162 -11.32 9.45 -8.32
CA ILE A 162 -10.32 10.10 -9.17
C ILE A 162 -10.03 11.50 -8.63
N VAL A 163 -8.75 11.82 -8.45
CA VAL A 163 -8.27 13.13 -8.02
C VAL A 163 -7.75 13.87 -9.26
N MET A 164 -8.28 15.07 -9.50
CA MET A 164 -7.91 15.86 -10.67
C MET A 164 -6.51 16.46 -10.50
N PRO A 165 -5.81 16.82 -11.60
CA PRO A 165 -4.56 17.54 -11.51
C PRO A 165 -4.67 18.80 -10.64
N GLY A 166 -3.80 18.94 -9.64
CA GLY A 166 -3.81 20.05 -8.68
C GLY A 166 -4.67 19.83 -7.43
N GLU A 167 -5.49 18.77 -7.41
CA GLU A 167 -6.21 18.37 -6.21
C GLU A 167 -5.36 17.45 -5.32
N LYS A 168 -5.59 17.55 -4.01
CA LYS A 168 -4.94 16.66 -3.03
C LYS A 168 -5.86 15.47 -2.76
N LEU A 169 -5.27 14.27 -2.82
CA LEU A 169 -5.95 13.05 -2.35
C LEU A 169 -6.37 13.20 -0.89
N ASP A 170 -7.65 13.07 -0.61
CA ASP A 170 -8.17 13.05 0.75
C ASP A 170 -8.02 11.64 1.31
N ALA A 171 -7.27 11.49 2.40
CA ALA A 171 -7.06 10.20 3.05
C ALA A 171 -8.38 9.58 3.53
N ASN A 172 -9.37 10.40 3.90
CA ASN A 172 -10.68 9.91 4.33
C ASN A 172 -11.53 9.34 3.18
N LYS A 173 -11.11 9.57 1.93
CA LYS A 173 -11.76 9.02 0.73
C LYS A 173 -11.05 7.80 0.18
N LEU A 174 -9.95 7.37 0.80
CA LEU A 174 -9.27 6.13 0.47
C LEU A 174 -9.98 4.94 1.11
N MET A 175 -10.23 3.94 0.29
CA MET A 175 -10.72 2.63 0.68
C MET A 175 -9.58 1.63 0.59
N LEU A 176 -9.50 0.74 1.58
CA LEU A 176 -8.62 -0.43 1.58
C LEU A 176 -9.50 -1.66 1.42
N VAL A 177 -9.23 -2.44 0.38
CA VAL A 177 -9.73 -3.80 0.26
C VAL A 177 -8.56 -4.77 0.33
N ALA A 178 -8.74 -5.86 1.08
CA ALA A 178 -7.75 -6.90 1.23
C ALA A 178 -8.38 -8.28 1.01
N ALA A 179 -7.65 -9.19 0.37
CA ALA A 179 -8.04 -10.58 0.24
C ALA A 179 -6.82 -11.51 0.32
N ARG A 180 -7.02 -12.70 0.89
CA ARG A 180 -5.99 -13.75 0.94
C ARG A 180 -5.87 -14.42 -0.42
N GLU A 181 -4.70 -14.99 -0.70
CA GLU A 181 -4.52 -15.91 -1.83
C GLU A 181 -5.61 -17.00 -1.82
N TYR A 182 -6.11 -17.31 -3.02
CA TYR A 182 -7.23 -18.21 -3.30
C TYR A 182 -8.59 -17.75 -2.78
N GLN A 183 -8.71 -16.48 -2.38
CA GLN A 183 -10.00 -15.82 -2.16
C GLN A 183 -10.28 -14.81 -3.27
N ASP A 184 -11.55 -14.49 -3.45
CA ASP A 184 -11.95 -13.40 -4.35
C ASP A 184 -11.90 -12.06 -3.61
N LEU A 185 -11.26 -11.07 -4.24
CA LEU A 185 -11.35 -9.68 -3.82
C LEU A 185 -12.73 -9.14 -4.20
N GLN A 186 -13.45 -8.59 -3.22
CA GLN A 186 -14.79 -8.02 -3.38
C GLN A 186 -14.76 -6.51 -3.13
N TRP A 187 -15.49 -5.74 -3.93
CA TRP A 187 -15.48 -4.27 -3.87
C TRP A 187 -16.73 -3.74 -3.19
N SER A 188 -16.58 -2.73 -2.32
CA SER A 188 -17.69 -1.97 -1.73
C SER A 188 -18.09 -0.79 -2.62
#